data_AF-A0A1N6I153-F1
#
_entry.id   AF-A0A1N6I153-F1
#
_cell.length_a   1.000
_cell.length_b   1.000
_cell.length_c   1.000
_cell.angle_alpha   90.00
_cell.angle_beta   90.00
_cell.angle_gamma   90.00
#
_symmetry.space_group_name_H-M   'P 1'
#
loop_
_entity.id
_entity.type
_entity.pdbx_description
1 polymer ?
#
loop_
_entity_poly.entity_id
_entity_poly.type
_entity_poly.pdbx_seq_one_letter_code
_entity_poly.pdbx_strand_id
1 'polypeptide(L)' 'MERHILNFTHSGAMFRIYANWKGEGTGKEELDAIMQRVEQEFGPAASSPSEFIEMVKDALRREGFEIFKA' A
#
# COMPACT_ATOMS: atom_id res chain seq x y z
N MET A 1 -7.90 -12.83 -10.41
CA MET A 1 -7.78 -11.46 -9.89
C MET A 1 -7.84 -11.56 -8.38
N GLU A 2 -6.69 -11.39 -7.73
CA GLU A 2 -6.53 -11.60 -6.29
C GLU A 2 -6.83 -10.30 -5.54
N ARG A 3 -7.55 -10.40 -4.41
CA ARG A 3 -7.94 -9.23 -3.60
C ARG A 3 -7.11 -9.20 -2.32
N HIS A 4 -6.55 -8.03 -2.03
CA HIS A 4 -5.75 -7.80 -0.84
C HIS A 4 -6.35 -6.68 0.00
N ILE A 5 -6.36 -6.89 1.33
CA ILE A 5 -6.77 -5.90 2.31
C ILE A 5 -5.54 -5.57 3.16
N LEU A 6 -5.02 -4.36 2.99
CA LEU A 6 -3.77 -3.93 3.59
C LEU A 6 -4.08 -3.00 4.75
N ASN A 7 -3.53 -3.31 5.92
CA ASN A 7 -3.70 -2.50 7.12
C ASN A 7 -2.37 -1.80 7.43
N PHE A 8 -2.40 -0.49 7.50
CA PHE A 8 -1.24 0.34 7.81
C PHE A 8 -1.50 1.14 9.07
N THR A 9 -0.45 1.44 9.82
CA THR A 9 -0.51 2.36 10.95
C THR A 9 0.49 3.48 10.72
N HIS A 10 0.03 4.72 10.77
CA HIS A 10 0.90 5.89 10.69
C HIS A 10 0.45 6.94 11.71
N SER A 11 1.39 7.43 12.51
CA SER A 11 1.14 8.45 13.56
C SER A 11 -0.01 8.10 14.50
N GLY A 12 -0.17 6.82 14.86
CA GLY A 12 -1.20 6.33 15.77
C GLY A 12 -2.59 6.11 15.14
N ALA A 13 -2.77 6.46 13.86
CA ALA A 13 -3.99 6.21 13.11
C ALA A 13 -3.84 4.95 12.24
N MET A 14 -4.92 4.15 12.17
CA MET A 14 -4.99 2.94 11.35
C MET A 14 -5.71 3.23 10.03
N PHE A 15 -5.13 2.75 8.93
CA PHE A 15 -5.65 2.90 7.58
C PHE A 15 -5.83 1.54 6.93
N ARG A 16 -6.84 1.43 6.07
CA ARG A 16 -7.12 0.19 5.33
C ARG A 16 -7.27 0.46 3.85
N ILE A 17 -6.35 -0.07 3.06
CA ILE A 17 -6.37 0.04 1.60
C ILE A 17 -6.80 -1.28 1.00
N TYR A 18 -7.74 -1.22 0.06
CA TYR A 18 -8.25 -2.38 -0.66
C TYR A 18 -7.72 -2.34 -2.10
N ALA A 19 -6.98 -3.37 -2.46
CA ALA A 19 -6.24 -3.44 -3.71
C ALA A 19 -6.49 -4.77 -4.44
N ASN A 20 -6.60 -4.72 -5.77
CA ASN A 20 -6.68 -5.90 -6.64
C ASN A 20 -5.36 -6.06 -7.38
N TRP A 21 -4.78 -7.26 -7.36
CA TRP A 21 -3.63 -7.60 -8.19
C TRP A 21 -4.06 -7.82 -9.65
N LYS A 22 -3.36 -7.17 -10.59
CA LYS A 22 -3.61 -7.29 -12.04
C LYS A 22 -2.59 -8.15 -12.79
N GLY A 23 -1.46 -8.49 -12.18
CA GLY A 23 -0.44 -9.35 -12.80
C GLY A 23 -0.77 -10.84 -12.71
N GLU A 24 0.20 -11.66 -13.10
CA GLU A 24 0.12 -13.11 -12.95
C GLU A 24 0.38 -13.53 -11.50
N GLY A 25 -0.15 -14.68 -11.09
CA GLY A 25 0.00 -15.18 -9.72
C GLY A 25 -0.79 -14.38 -8.68
N THR A 26 -0.20 -14.21 -7.49
CA THR A 26 -0.89 -13.64 -6.32
C THR A 26 -0.49 -12.19 -6.01
N GLY A 27 0.60 -11.69 -6.60
CA GLY A 27 1.16 -10.36 -6.30
C GLY A 27 1.83 -10.27 -4.93
N LYS A 28 2.13 -11.41 -4.28
CA LYS A 28 2.62 -11.42 -2.90
C LYS A 28 4.03 -10.85 -2.77
N GLU A 29 4.92 -11.14 -3.72
CA GLU A 29 6.31 -10.66 -3.67
C GLU A 29 6.35 -9.14 -3.84
N GLU A 30 5.54 -8.61 -4.75
CA GLU A 30 5.36 -7.18 -4.97
C GLU A 30 4.72 -6.51 -3.74
N LEU A 31 3.74 -7.17 -3.13
CA LEU A 31 3.14 -6.71 -1.89
C LEU A 31 4.17 -6.61 -0.76
N ASP A 32 4.95 -7.67 -0.53
CA ASP A 32 5.96 -7.74 0.52
C ASP A 32 7.04 -6.66 0.32
N ALA A 33 7.44 -6.41 -0.93
CA ALA A 33 8.37 -5.33 -1.27
C ALA A 33 7.77 -3.94 -0.97
N ILE A 34 6.50 -3.70 -1.29
CA ILE A 34 5.83 -2.43 -0.93
C ILE A 34 5.77 -2.28 0.58
N MET A 35 5.37 -3.32 1.33
CA MET A 35 5.25 -3.25 2.79
C MET A 35 6.58 -2.85 3.44
N GLN A 36 7.70 -3.41 2.97
CA GLN A 36 9.03 -3.02 3.46
C GLN A 36 9.34 -1.54 3.20
N ARG A 37 9.01 -1.03 2.02
CA ARG A 37 9.22 0.39 1.67
C ARG A 37 8.31 1.33 2.45
N VAL A 38 7.08 0.90 2.73
CA VAL A 38 6.14 1.68 3.54
C VAL A 38 6.68 1.90 4.95
N GLU A 39 7.26 0.87 5.57
CA GLU A 39 7.83 0.96 6.91
C GLU A 39 9.15 1.76 6.95
N GLN A 40 10.03 1.55 5.96
CA GLN A 40 11.37 2.16 5.97
C GLN A 40 11.42 3.58 5.39
N GLU A 41 10.65 3.86 4.33
CA GLU A 41 10.72 5.11 3.58
C GLU A 41 9.50 6.01 3.83
N PHE A 42 8.28 5.46 3.71
CA PHE A 42 7.07 6.31 3.68
C PHE A 42 6.62 6.75 5.06
N GLY A 43 6.74 5.87 6.06
CA GLY A 43 6.41 6.20 7.46
C GLY A 43 7.17 7.43 7.97
N PRO A 44 8.51 7.51 7.82
CA PRO A 44 9.30 8.68 8.21
C PRO A 44 9.16 9.90 7.28
N ALA A 45 8.90 9.69 5.99
CA ALA A 45 8.85 10.78 5.00
C ALA A 45 7.50 11.52 4.98
N ALA A 46 6.41 10.84 5.31
CA ALA A 46 5.09 11.45 5.31
C ALA A 46 4.92 12.41 6.49
N SER A 47 4.55 13.66 6.19
CA SER A 47 4.28 14.70 7.18
C SER A 47 2.84 14.66 7.70
N SER A 48 1.98 13.86 7.06
CA SER A 48 0.58 13.68 7.46
C SER A 48 0.02 12.29 7.09
N PRO A 49 -1.03 11.83 7.78
CA PRO A 49 -1.81 10.66 7.37
C PRO A 49 -2.23 10.62 5.90
N SER A 50 -2.72 11.74 5.36
CA SER A 50 -3.21 11.80 3.98
C SER A 50 -2.07 11.62 2.98
N GLU A 51 -0.93 12.26 3.24
CA GLU A 51 0.28 12.10 2.42
C GLU A 51 0.78 10.66 2.45
N PHE A 52 0.85 10.05 3.64
CA PHE A 52 1.22 8.65 3.81
C PHE A 52 0.33 7.72 2.97
N ILE A 53 -1.00 7.90 3.03
CA ILE A 53 -1.95 7.08 2.25
C ILE A 53 -1.71 7.24 0.75
N GLU A 54 -1.51 8.47 0.26
CA GLU A 54 -1.26 8.69 -1.17
C GLU A 54 0.07 8.09 -1.63
N MET A 55 1.13 8.16 -0.82
CA MET A 55 2.41 7.49 -1.11
C MET A 55 2.25 5.97 -1.22
N VAL A 56 1.51 5.35 -0.29
CA VAL A 56 1.22 3.90 -0.32
C VAL A 56 0.39 3.54 -1.55
N LYS A 57 -0.64 4.34 -1.87
CA LYS A 57 -1.48 4.12 -3.06
C LYS A 57 -0.66 4.19 -4.34
N ASP A 58 0.24 5.17 -4.45
CA ASP A 58 1.08 5.32 -5.64
C ASP A 58 2.09 4.18 -5.79
N ALA A 59 2.66 3.68 -4.69
CA ALA A 59 3.51 2.49 -4.74
C ALA A 59 2.74 1.26 -5.22
N LEU A 60 1.55 1.01 -4.66
CA LEU A 60 0.67 -0.08 -5.09
C LEU A 60 0.33 0.01 -6.58
N ARG A 61 -0.05 1.20 -7.08
CA ARG A 61 -0.36 1.39 -8.50
C ARG A 61 0.83 1.12 -9.41
N ARG A 62 2.05 1.53 -9.01
CA ARG A 62 3.27 1.31 -9.80
C ARG A 62 3.63 -0.15 -9.96
N GLU A 63 3.40 -0.96 -8.93
CA GLU A 63 3.65 -2.40 -8.99
C GLU A 63 2.55 -3.19 -9.73
N GLY A 64 1.42 -2.56 -10.05
CA GLY A 64 0.32 -3.20 -10.80
C GLY A 64 -0.92 -3.53 -9.98
N PHE A 65 -1.07 -2.94 -8.80
CA PHE A 65 -2.30 -3.03 -8.02
C PHE A 65 -3.31 -1.95 -8.41
N GLU A 66 -4.57 -2.35 -8.51
CA GLU A 66 -5.70 -1.43 -8.70
C GLU A 66 -6.41 -1.19 -7.37
N ILE A 67 -6.54 0.08 -6.98
CA ILE A 67 -7.13 0.47 -5.70
C ILE A 67 -8.60 0.82 -5.91
N PHE A 68 -9.48 0.16 -5.17
CA PHE A 68 -10.93 0.35 -5.32
C PHE A 68 -11.62 0.85 -4.05
N LYS A 69 -10.92 0.90 -2.91
CA LYS A 69 -11.36 1.54 -1.66
C LYS A 69 -10.15 1.87 -0.77
N ALA A 70 -10.17 3.00 -0.08
CA ALA A 70 -9.15 3.42 0.90
C ALA A 70 -9.77 4.35 1.95
#